data_AF-A0A6X8WVN0-F1
#
_entry.id   AF-A0A6X8WVN0-F1
#
_cell.length_a   1.000
_cell.length_b   1.000
_cell.length_c   1.000
_cell.angle_alpha   90.00
_cell.angle_beta   90.00
_cell.angle_gamma   90.00
#
_symmetry.space_group_name_H-M   'P 1'
#
loop_
_entity.id
_entity.type
_entity.pdbx_description
1 polymer ?
#
loop_
_entity_poly.entity_id
_entity_poly.type
_entity_poly.pdbx_seq_one_letter_code
_entity_poly.pdbx_strand_id
1 'polypeptide(L)'
;MIDELLLSDELDRKVIEAMLRIADEQSRSLMTDREARLAIRAVFESVQGLVGEEVGEAINVAMSQFNSGTKQPLFPMHLKLTSGTVLYISICLDTNQISILNTSTGEWRTPIVCESAGETLKKAAQFVRSALLKGAKKL
;
A
#
# COMPACT_ATOMS: atom_id res chain seq x y z
N MET A 1 23.06 -6.72 -21.51
CA MET A 1 21.70 -6.28 -21.16
C MET A 1 20.99 -7.52 -20.66
N ILE A 2 20.67 -7.58 -19.37
CA ILE A 2 19.65 -8.51 -18.89
C ILE A 2 18.35 -7.87 -19.37
N ASP A 3 17.63 -8.54 -20.26
CA ASP A 3 16.37 -8.02 -20.82
C ASP A 3 15.43 -7.64 -19.68
N GLU A 4 14.90 -6.41 -19.70
CA GLU A 4 13.94 -5.93 -18.69
C GLU A 4 12.70 -6.85 -18.59
N LEU A 5 12.35 -7.53 -19.69
CA LEU A 5 11.34 -8.60 -19.73
C LEU A 5 11.68 -9.76 -18.77
N LEU A 6 12.94 -10.23 -18.75
CA LEU A 6 13.37 -11.29 -17.84
C LEU A 6 13.38 -10.84 -16.37
N LEU A 7 13.65 -9.57 -16.11
CA LEU A 7 13.71 -9.04 -14.75
C LEU A 7 12.31 -8.89 -14.15
N SER A 8 11.34 -8.42 -14.93
CA SER A 8 9.93 -8.32 -14.51
C SER A 8 9.36 -9.71 -14.22
N ASP A 9 9.61 -10.67 -15.12
CA ASP A 9 9.15 -12.04 -14.95
C ASP A 9 9.77 -12.71 -13.70
N GLU A 10 11.06 -12.48 -13.44
CA GLU A 10 11.72 -13.01 -12.24
C GLU A 10 11.24 -12.32 -10.97
N LEU A 11 10.95 -11.02 -11.01
CA LEU A 11 10.39 -10.30 -9.87
C LEU A 11 9.00 -10.84 -9.52
N ASP A 12 8.13 -11.00 -10.51
CA ASP A 12 6.80 -11.59 -10.35
C ASP A 12 6.89 -13.00 -9.75
N ARG A 13 7.79 -13.83 -10.29
CA ARG A 13 8.06 -15.17 -9.76
C ARG A 13 8.49 -15.13 -8.29
N LYS A 14 9.43 -14.25 -7.93
CA LYS A 14 9.95 -14.13 -6.56
C LYS A 14 8.90 -13.64 -5.57
N VAL A 15 8.02 -12.76 -6.02
CA VAL A 15 6.90 -12.26 -5.22
C VAL A 15 5.89 -13.36 -4.94
N ILE A 16 5.54 -14.16 -5.95
CA ILE A 16 4.68 -15.34 -5.77
C ILE A 16 5.33 -16.34 -4.81
N GLU A 17 6.61 -16.65 -4.98
CA GLU A 17 7.36 -17.55 -4.07
C GLU A 17 7.32 -17.05 -2.62
N ALA A 18 7.51 -15.76 -2.39
CA ALA A 18 7.46 -15.17 -1.05
C ALA A 18 6.05 -15.27 -0.44
N MET A 19 5.01 -14.99 -1.23
CA MET A 19 3.61 -15.09 -0.79
C MET A 19 3.22 -16.53 -0.43
N LEU A 20 3.61 -17.50 -1.25
CA LEU A 20 3.39 -18.92 -0.99
C LEU A 20 4.09 -19.38 0.29
N ARG A 21 5.32 -18.90 0.52
CA ARG A 21 6.07 -19.22 1.74
C ARG A 21 5.40 -18.68 2.99
N ILE A 22 4.90 -17.43 2.96
CA ILE A 22 4.17 -16.85 4.09
C ILE A 22 2.90 -17.67 4.38
N ALA A 23 2.18 -18.08 3.35
CA ALA A 23 0.99 -18.93 3.50
C ALA A 23 1.32 -20.32 4.07
N ASP A 24 2.40 -20.97 3.60
CA ASP A 24 2.86 -22.25 4.16
C ASP A 24 3.22 -22.12 5.64
N GLU A 25 4.04 -21.13 5.99
CA GLU A 25 4.47 -20.87 7.37
C GLU A 25 3.28 -20.55 8.29
N GLN A 26 2.29 -19.79 7.82
CA GLN A 26 1.05 -19.53 8.57
C GLN A 26 0.22 -20.80 8.73
N SER A 27 0.02 -21.59 7.67
CA SER A 27 -0.79 -22.81 7.72
C SER A 27 -0.21 -23.87 8.67
N ARG A 28 1.11 -23.89 8.81
CA ARG A 28 1.85 -24.78 9.72
C ARG A 28 1.95 -24.24 11.13
N SER A 29 1.26 -23.13 11.44
CA SER A 29 1.31 -22.44 12.73
C SER A 29 2.73 -22.01 13.15
N LEU A 30 3.64 -21.84 12.18
CA LEU A 30 4.99 -21.29 12.40
C LEU A 30 4.99 -19.76 12.40
N MET A 31 3.91 -19.16 11.88
CA MET A 31 3.68 -17.72 11.83
C MET A 31 2.25 -17.43 12.27
N THR A 32 2.08 -16.44 13.16
CA THR A 32 0.74 -15.99 13.56
C THR A 32 0.05 -15.20 12.45
N ASP A 33 -1.27 -15.09 12.48
CA ASP A 33 -2.02 -14.28 11.50
C ASP A 33 -1.54 -12.82 11.46
N ARG A 34 -1.06 -12.29 12.59
CA ARG A 34 -0.50 -10.93 12.67
C ARG A 34 0.84 -10.83 11.97
N GLU A 35 1.71 -11.82 12.13
CA GLU A 35 3.02 -11.85 11.48
C GLU A 35 2.87 -12.07 9.97
N ALA A 36 1.94 -12.95 9.55
CA ALA A 36 1.62 -13.17 8.14
C ALA A 36 1.12 -11.87 7.47
N ARG A 37 0.26 -11.12 8.17
CA ARG A 37 -0.16 -9.78 7.72
C ARG A 37 0.99 -8.81 7.52
N LEU A 38 1.90 -8.72 8.50
CA LEU A 38 3.02 -7.80 8.43
C LEU A 38 4.00 -8.20 7.31
N ALA A 39 4.22 -9.51 7.11
CA ALA A 39 5.08 -10.02 6.05
C ALA A 39 4.50 -9.74 4.65
N ILE A 40 3.19 -10.01 4.44
CA ILE A 40 2.52 -9.72 3.16
C ILE A 40 2.52 -8.23 2.87
N ARG A 41 2.26 -7.40 3.88
CA ARG A 41 2.33 -5.94 3.75
C ARG A 41 3.74 -5.47 3.35
N ALA A 42 4.78 -6.02 3.97
CA ALA A 42 6.16 -5.70 3.65
C ALA A 42 6.52 -6.09 2.21
N VAL A 43 6.06 -7.27 1.74
CA VAL A 43 6.23 -7.71 0.35
C VAL A 43 5.53 -6.73 -0.60
N PHE A 44 4.27 -6.39 -0.33
CA PHE A 44 3.51 -5.44 -1.15
C PHE A 44 4.20 -4.09 -1.25
N GLU A 45 4.55 -3.47 -0.12
CA GLU A 45 5.19 -2.15 -0.07
C GLU A 45 6.55 -2.15 -0.79
N SER A 46 7.24 -3.30 -0.85
CA SER A 46 8.55 -3.43 -1.51
C SER A 46 8.46 -3.60 -3.03
N VAL A 47 7.35 -4.13 -3.55
CA VAL A 47 7.24 -4.52 -4.97
C VAL A 47 6.10 -3.83 -5.72
N GLN A 48 5.29 -3.01 -5.03
CA GLN A 48 4.18 -2.29 -5.64
C GLN A 48 4.66 -1.38 -6.78
N GLY A 49 4.07 -1.56 -7.97
CA GLY A 49 4.43 -0.79 -9.17
C GLY A 49 5.70 -1.29 -9.88
N LEU A 50 6.33 -2.35 -9.36
CA LEU A 50 7.44 -3.06 -10.02
C LEU A 50 7.00 -4.41 -10.59
N VAL A 51 5.97 -5.03 -9.99
CA VAL A 51 5.36 -6.29 -10.45
C VAL A 51 4.33 -6.09 -11.56
N GLY A 52 4.10 -7.13 -12.34
CA GLY A 52 3.04 -7.21 -13.34
C GLY A 52 1.64 -7.09 -12.74
N GLU A 53 0.66 -6.80 -13.61
CA GLU A 53 -0.74 -6.54 -13.21
C GLU A 53 -1.38 -7.72 -12.47
N GLU A 54 -1.18 -8.94 -12.97
CA GLU A 54 -1.74 -10.17 -12.38
C GLU A 54 -1.21 -10.43 -10.97
N VAL A 55 0.11 -10.25 -10.76
CA VAL A 55 0.73 -10.41 -9.45
C VAL A 55 0.31 -9.29 -8.50
N GLY A 56 0.20 -8.06 -9.00
CA GLY A 56 -0.33 -6.93 -8.25
C GLY A 56 -1.75 -7.17 -7.73
N GLU A 57 -2.63 -7.75 -8.56
CA GLU A 57 -3.99 -8.11 -8.16
C GLU A 57 -4.01 -9.20 -7.09
N ALA A 58 -3.20 -10.26 -7.24
CA ALA A 58 -3.10 -11.34 -6.27
C ALA A 58 -2.67 -10.84 -4.87
N ILE A 59 -1.71 -9.91 -4.80
CA ILE A 59 -1.28 -9.33 -3.53
C ILE A 59 -2.39 -8.45 -2.91
N ASN A 60 -3.11 -7.69 -3.72
CA ASN A 60 -4.25 -6.88 -3.25
C ASN A 60 -5.36 -7.76 -2.66
N VAL A 61 -5.68 -8.88 -3.31
CA VAL A 61 -6.65 -9.85 -2.80
C VAL A 61 -6.16 -10.44 -1.48
N ALA A 62 -4.89 -10.86 -1.38
CA ALA A 62 -4.32 -11.37 -0.14
C ALA A 62 -4.46 -10.34 1.00
N MET A 63 -4.04 -9.10 0.77
CA MET A 63 -4.21 -8.00 1.74
C MET A 63 -5.67 -7.82 2.18
N SER A 64 -6.62 -7.91 1.25
CA SER A 64 -8.05 -7.77 1.55
C SER A 64 -8.58 -8.90 2.46
N GLN A 65 -8.11 -10.14 2.26
CA GLN A 65 -8.54 -11.30 3.05
C GLN A 65 -8.00 -11.22 4.49
N PHE A 66 -6.76 -10.78 4.66
CA PHE A 66 -6.17 -10.66 5.99
C PHE A 66 -6.65 -9.43 6.79
N ASN A 67 -7.20 -8.40 6.13
CA ASN A 67 -7.85 -7.26 6.79
C ASN A 67 -9.14 -7.64 7.57
N SER A 68 -9.60 -8.89 7.50
CA SER A 68 -10.73 -9.40 8.31
C SER A 68 -10.40 -9.63 9.80
N GLY A 69 -9.13 -9.50 10.22
CA GLY A 69 -8.70 -9.61 11.62
C GLY A 69 -8.74 -8.28 12.39
N THR A 70 -9.71 -8.13 13.28
CA THR A 70 -9.95 -7.21 14.43
C THR A 70 -9.23 -5.86 14.64
N LYS A 71 -8.37 -5.32 13.77
CA LYS A 71 -8.03 -3.89 13.77
C LYS A 71 -7.26 -3.43 12.52
N GLN A 72 -7.72 -2.28 12.03
CA GLN A 72 -7.21 -1.36 11.01
C GLN A 72 -7.56 -1.65 9.55
N PRO A 73 -8.71 -1.14 9.06
CA PRO A 73 -8.88 -0.85 7.64
C PRO A 73 -7.90 0.28 7.26
N LEU A 74 -6.71 -0.16 6.83
CA LEU A 74 -5.69 0.69 6.23
C LEU A 74 -5.93 0.76 4.73
N PHE A 75 -6.10 1.96 4.21
CA PHE A 75 -6.18 2.21 2.77
C PHE A 75 -4.89 2.85 2.29
N PRO A 76 -3.90 2.04 1.84
CA PRO A 76 -2.70 2.56 1.20
C PRO A 76 -3.02 2.99 -0.24
N MET A 77 -2.54 4.16 -0.64
CA MET A 77 -2.69 4.69 -1.99
C MET A 77 -1.42 5.42 -2.41
N HIS A 78 -0.88 5.07 -3.57
CA HIS A 78 0.16 5.84 -4.24
C HIS A 78 -0.48 6.79 -5.25
N LEU A 79 -0.20 8.08 -5.13
CA LEU A 79 -0.72 9.12 -5.99
C LEU A 79 0.41 9.81 -6.75
N LYS A 80 0.51 9.52 -8.05
CA LYS A 80 1.43 10.21 -8.96
C LYS A 80 0.82 11.53 -9.40
N LEU A 81 1.48 12.63 -9.05
CA LEU A 81 1.09 13.98 -9.47
C LEU A 81 1.62 14.26 -10.88
N THR A 82 1.02 15.24 -11.56
CA THR A 82 1.46 15.69 -12.88
C THR A 82 2.89 16.24 -12.90
N SER A 83 3.42 16.65 -11.76
CA SER A 83 4.83 17.04 -11.58
C SER A 83 5.82 15.87 -11.56
N GLY A 84 5.33 14.61 -11.59
CA GLY A 84 6.15 13.41 -11.42
C GLY A 84 6.37 13.00 -9.96
N THR A 85 6.04 13.87 -8.99
CA THR A 85 6.08 13.56 -7.56
C THR A 85 5.09 12.46 -7.22
N VAL A 86 5.50 11.49 -6.39
CA VAL A 86 4.62 10.42 -5.91
C VAL A 86 4.36 10.62 -4.41
N LEU A 87 3.08 10.60 -4.02
CA LEU A 87 2.65 10.65 -2.63
C LEU A 87 2.15 9.27 -2.20
N TYR A 88 2.65 8.75 -1.09
CA TYR A 88 2.05 7.63 -0.38
C TYR A 88 1.05 8.17 0.64
N ILE A 89 -0.21 7.74 0.54
CA ILE A 89 -1.32 8.15 1.40
C ILE A 89 -1.81 6.91 2.14
N SER A 90 -1.86 6.98 3.47
CA SER A 90 -2.30 5.90 4.34
C SER A 90 -3.43 6.40 5.22
N ILE A 91 -4.60 5.77 5.13
CA ILE A 91 -5.78 6.13 5.91
C ILE A 91 -6.04 5.02 6.94
N CYS A 92 -6.09 5.36 8.23
CA CYS A 92 -6.48 4.45 9.29
C CYS A 92 -7.82 4.92 9.90
N LEU A 93 -8.89 4.15 9.69
CA LEU A 93 -10.22 4.54 10.20
C LEU A 93 -10.41 4.25 11.69
N ASP A 94 -9.55 3.45 12.32
CA ASP A 94 -9.61 3.20 13.76
C ASP A 94 -9.06 4.39 14.56
N THR A 95 -8.07 5.09 14.00
CA THR A 95 -7.48 6.30 14.59
C THR A 95 -7.96 7.58 13.91
N ASN A 96 -8.86 7.47 12.93
CA ASN A 96 -9.32 8.56 12.07
C ASN A 96 -8.17 9.41 11.49
N GLN A 97 -7.07 8.75 11.14
CA GLN A 97 -5.83 9.43 10.77
C GLN A 97 -5.49 9.21 9.28
N ILE A 98 -5.10 10.29 8.61
CA ILE A 98 -4.54 10.29 7.27
C ILE A 98 -3.06 10.65 7.40
N SER A 99 -2.19 9.78 6.91
CA SER A 99 -0.74 9.99 6.89
C SER A 99 -0.27 10.09 5.44
N ILE A 100 0.62 11.03 5.15
CA ILE A 100 1.04 11.34 3.79
C ILE A 100 2.56 11.43 3.75
N LEU A 101 3.19 10.63 2.91
CA LEU A 101 4.62 10.61 2.65
C LEU A 101 4.88 11.09 1.23
N ASN A 102 5.75 12.06 1.05
CA ASN A 102 6.30 12.37 -0.27
C ASN A 102 7.45 11.40 -0.55
N THR A 103 7.24 10.46 -1.47
CA THR A 103 8.23 9.40 -1.73
C THR A 103 9.45 9.93 -2.50
N SER A 104 9.32 11.08 -3.18
CA SER A 104 10.45 11.72 -3.85
C SER A 104 11.40 12.43 -2.87
N THR A 105 10.91 12.88 -1.71
CA THR A 105 11.74 13.54 -0.69
C THR A 105 11.98 12.68 0.55
N GLY A 106 11.21 11.60 0.74
CA GLY A 106 11.23 10.79 1.95
C GLY A 106 10.57 11.46 3.16
N GLU A 107 9.92 12.60 2.99
CA GLU A 107 9.38 13.39 4.10
C GLU A 107 7.90 13.11 4.35
N TRP A 108 7.58 12.86 5.62
CA TRP A 108 6.21 12.77 6.11
C TRP A 108 5.63 14.16 6.33
N ARG A 109 4.41 14.37 5.86
CA ARG A 109 3.59 15.52 6.25
C ARG A 109 2.98 15.28 7.62
N THR A 110 2.63 16.38 8.29
CA THR A 110 1.87 16.33 9.55
C THR A 110 0.59 15.51 9.35
N PRO A 111 0.36 14.45 10.14
CA PRO A 111 -0.83 13.63 10.02
C PRO A 111 -2.11 14.42 10.25
N ILE A 112 -3.15 14.09 9.49
CA ILE A 112 -4.48 14.70 9.64
C ILE A 112 -5.32 13.75 10.48
N VAL A 113 -5.73 14.17 11.67
CA VAL A 113 -6.64 13.42 12.54
C VAL A 113 -8.04 14.01 12.43
N CYS A 114 -9.05 13.15 12.29
CA CYS A 114 -10.46 13.52 12.12
C CYS A 114 -11.30 13.00 13.28
N GLU A 115 -12.52 13.50 13.43
CA GLU A 115 -13.40 13.13 14.55
C GLU A 115 -14.15 11.81 14.30
N SER A 116 -14.28 11.40 13.04
CA SER A 116 -14.97 10.17 12.66
C SER A 116 -14.42 9.53 11.39
N ALA A 117 -14.71 8.24 11.21
CA ALA A 117 -14.32 7.50 10.01
C ALA A 117 -14.93 8.11 8.74
N GLY A 118 -16.20 8.54 8.81
CA GLY A 118 -16.88 9.19 7.69
C GLY A 118 -16.27 10.54 7.30
N GLU A 119 -15.81 11.32 8.28
CA GLU A 119 -15.07 12.56 8.02
C GLU A 119 -13.68 12.27 7.44
N THR A 120 -12.98 11.25 7.96
CA THR A 120 -11.67 10.80 7.49
C THR A 120 -11.71 10.44 6.00
N LEU A 121 -12.70 9.65 5.58
CA LEU A 121 -12.88 9.26 4.18
C LEU A 121 -13.20 10.47 3.29
N LYS A 122 -14.05 11.40 3.75
CA LYS A 122 -14.38 12.63 3.00
C LYS A 122 -13.15 13.51 2.82
N LYS A 123 -12.36 13.74 3.88
CA LYS A 123 -11.13 14.54 3.83
C LYS A 123 -10.07 13.88 2.95
N ALA A 124 -9.91 12.56 3.03
CA ALA A 124 -9.00 11.83 2.14
C ALA A 124 -9.40 11.95 0.67
N ALA A 125 -10.67 11.75 0.34
CA ALA A 125 -11.17 11.92 -1.03
C ALA A 125 -10.99 13.36 -1.55
N GLN A 126 -11.25 14.36 -0.70
CA GLN A 126 -11.00 15.76 -1.01
C GLN A 126 -9.51 16.06 -1.25
N PHE A 127 -8.63 15.46 -0.45
CA PHE A 127 -7.18 15.58 -0.61
C PHE A 127 -6.74 15.00 -1.96
N VAL A 128 -7.10 13.75 -2.26
CA VAL A 128 -6.75 13.08 -3.52
C VAL A 128 -7.27 13.86 -4.72
N ARG A 129 -8.54 14.29 -4.68
CA ARG A 129 -9.14 15.10 -5.74
C ARG A 129 -8.42 16.43 -5.93
N SER A 130 -8.09 17.12 -4.84
CA SER A 130 -7.35 18.39 -4.89
C SER A 130 -5.93 18.19 -5.43
N ALA A 131 -5.27 17.10 -5.05
CA ALA A 131 -3.94 16.73 -5.51
C ALA A 131 -3.87 16.49 -7.01
N LEU A 132 -4.83 15.73 -7.54
CA LEU A 132 -4.95 15.46 -8.96
C LEU A 132 -5.27 16.74 -9.77
N LEU A 133 -6.12 17.61 -9.24
CA LEU A 133 -6.55 18.83 -9.95
C LEU A 133 -5.52 19.96 -9.92
N LYS A 134 -4.78 20.14 -8.80
CA LYS A 134 -3.89 21.30 -8.60
C LYS A 134 -2.43 21.03 -8.95
N GLY A 135 -2.05 19.79 -9.25
CA GLY A 135 -0.70 19.42 -9.69
C GLY A 135 0.39 19.99 -8.80
N ALA A 136 0.57 19.44 -7.60
CA ALA A 136 1.65 19.72 -6.62
C ALA A 136 1.90 21.19 -6.18
N LYS A 137 1.42 22.23 -6.87
CA LYS A 137 1.83 23.62 -6.63
C LYS A 137 1.15 24.30 -5.45
N LYS A 138 0.09 23.70 -4.89
CA LYS A 138 -0.62 24.21 -3.69
C LYS A 138 -1.27 23.07 -2.89
N LEU A 139 -0.45 22.14 -2.43
CA LEU A 139 -0.83 21.16 -1.41
C LEU A 139 0.11 21.19 -0.23
#